data_AF-C0W0J9-F1
#
_entry.id   AF-C0W0J9-F1
#
_cell.length_a   1.000
_cell.length_b   1.000
_cell.length_c   1.000
_cell.angle_alpha   90.00
_cell.angle_beta   90.00
_cell.angle_gamma   90.00
#
_symmetry.space_group_name_H-M   'P 1'
#
loop_
_entity.id
_entity.type
_entity.pdbx_description
1 polymer ?
#
loop_
_entity_poly.entity_id
_entity_poly.type
_entity_poly.pdbx_seq_one_letter_code
_entity_poly.pdbx_strand_id
1 'polypeptide(L)' 'MALEDETGLVNVMCSVGLWKRFRSVAVNASGLLVRGKVDAADGAFVVVADKIEECQVAASAQSRDFR' A
#
# COMPACT_ATOMS: atom_id res chain seq x y z
N MET A 1 -6.70 1.16 4.47
CA MET A 1 -6.30 1.96 3.30
C MET A 1 -6.20 1.02 2.10
N ALA A 2 -6.12 1.54 0.87
CA ALA A 2 -5.88 0.73 -0.33
C ALA A 2 -4.63 1.25 -1.04
N LEU A 3 -3.84 0.35 -1.63
CA LEU A 3 -2.66 0.67 -2.42
C LEU A 3 -2.80 0.08 -3.82
N GLU A 4 -2.24 0.78 -4.80
CA GLU A 4 -2.20 0.38 -6.19
C GLU A 4 -0.75 0.25 -6.65
N ASP A 5 -0.46 -0.79 -7.41
CA ASP A 5 0.78 -0.94 -8.17
C ASP A 5 0.47 -1.42 -9.60
N GLU A 6 1.49 -1.78 -10.37
CA GLU A 6 1.32 -2.26 -11.75
C GLU A 6 0.53 -3.57 -11.86
N THR A 7 0.38 -4.30 -10.76
CA THR A 7 -0.36 -5.58 -10.67
C THR A 7 -1.80 -5.40 -10.20
N GLY A 8 -2.14 -4.23 -9.67
CA GLY A 8 -3.50 -3.84 -9.33
C GLY A 8 -3.63 -3.29 -7.90
N LEU A 9 -4.85 -3.37 -7.37
CA LEU A 9 -5.22 -2.82 -6.08
C LEU A 9 -5.18 -3.87 -4.97
N VAL A 10 -4.61 -3.51 -3.82
CA VAL A 10 -4.64 -4.31 -2.60
C VAL A 10 -5.19 -3.51 -1.43
N ASN A 11 -6.05 -4.15 -0.64
CA ASN A 11 -6.55 -3.59 0.60
C ASN A 11 -5.55 -3.83 1.72
N VAL A 12 -5.27 -2.79 2.50
CA VAL A 12 -4.38 -2.83 3.65
C VAL A 12 -5.19 -2.52 4.92
N MET A 13 -5.33 -3.53 5.78
CA MET A 13 -5.93 -3.40 7.09
C MET A 13 -4.87 -2.90 8.09
N CYS A 14 -5.17 -1.80 8.78
CA CYS A 14 -4.31 -1.21 9.79
C CYS A 14 -5.00 -1.23 11.13
N SER A 15 -4.32 -1.73 12.16
CA SER A 15 -4.79 -1.54 13.53
C SER A 15 -4.81 -0.06 13.89
N VAL A 16 -5.65 0.32 14.86
CA VAL A 16 -5.75 1.72 15.31
C VAL A 16 -4.40 2.29 15.76
N GLY A 17 -3.59 1.49 16.46
CA GLY A 17 -2.26 1.90 16.92
C GLY A 17 -1.27 2.11 15.78
N LEU A 18 -1.26 1.20 14.80
CA LEU A 18 -0.43 1.33 13.60
C LEU A 18 -0.82 2.59 12.82
N TRP A 19 -2.12 2.79 12.59
CA TRP A 19 -2.61 3.94 11.86
C TRP A 19 -2.22 5.24 12.56
N LYS A 20 -2.45 5.38 13.87
CA LYS A 20 -2.04 6.57 14.63
C LYS A 20 -0.54 6.86 14.50
N ARG A 21 0.30 5.83 14.53
CA ARG A 21 1.75 5.95 14.42
C ARG A 21 2.23 6.35 13.02
N PHE A 22 1.63 5.77 11.98
CA PHE A 22 2.13 5.88 10.60
C PHE A 22 1.23 6.70 9.67
N ARG A 23 0.15 7.33 10.17
CA ARG A 23 -0.80 8.11 9.36
C ARG A 23 -0.10 9.16 8.48
N SER A 24 0.90 9.85 9.01
CA SER A 24 1.60 10.90 8.25
C SER A 24 2.27 10.34 7.00
N VAL A 25 3.02 9.24 7.12
CA VAL A 25 3.66 8.62 5.95
C VAL A 25 2.64 7.97 5.03
N ALA A 26 1.65 7.27 5.59
CA ALA A 26 0.62 6.56 4.83
C ALA A 26 -0.26 7.46 3.95
N VAL A 27 -0.36 8.76 4.29
CA VAL A 27 -1.18 9.73 3.54
C VAL A 27 -0.34 10.58 2.60
N ASN A 28 0.89 10.92 2.98
CA ASN A 28 1.67 11.96 2.27
C ASN A 28 2.75 11.40 1.34
N ALA A 29 3.17 10.14 1.52
CA ALA A 29 4.20 9.54 0.67
C ALA A 29 3.64 9.21 -0.73
N SER A 30 4.49 9.34 -1.75
CA SER A 30 4.16 8.96 -3.13
C SER A 30 4.10 7.45 -3.34
N GLY A 31 4.76 6.67 -2.47
CA GLY A 31 4.71 5.22 -2.45
C GLY A 31 4.97 4.68 -1.05
N LEU A 32 4.44 3.49 -0.79
CA LEU A 32 4.53 2.85 0.52
C LEU A 32 5.10 1.43 0.40
N LEU A 33 5.99 1.10 1.33
CA LEU A 33 6.34 -0.28 1.62
C LEU A 33 5.49 -0.74 2.81
N VAL A 34 4.62 -1.71 2.58
CA VAL A 34 3.77 -2.30 3.63
C VAL A 34 4.23 -3.71 3.93
N ARG A 35 4.49 -3.99 5.21
CA ARG A 35 4.76 -5.35 5.70
C ARG A 35 3.57 -5.84 6.51
N GLY A 36 3.18 -7.07 6.28
CA GLY A 36 2.09 -7.71 6.99
C GLY A 36 1.89 -9.16 6.58
N LYS A 37 0.79 -9.73 7.07
CA LYS A 37 0.30 -11.04 6.64
C LYS A 37 -0.82 -10.85 5.63
N VAL A 38 -0.85 -11.71 4.62
CA VAL A 38 -1.99 -11.77 3.71
C VAL A 38 -3.09 -12.58 4.38
N ASP A 39 -4.26 -11.97 4.48
CA ASP A 39 -5.51 -12.64 4.77
C ASP A 39 -6.30 -12.75 3.47
N ALA A 40 -6.72 -13.97 3.14
CA ALA A 40 -7.37 -14.29 1.88
C ALA A 40 -8.71 -14.97 2.19
N ALA A 41 -9.80 -14.31 1.82
CA ALA A 41 -11.15 -14.81 2.05
C ALA A 41 -12.05 -14.45 0.86
N ASP A 42 -12.85 -15.40 0.40
CA ASP A 42 -13.88 -15.20 -0.62
C ASP A 42 -13.40 -14.47 -1.89
N GLY A 43 -12.17 -14.78 -2.33
CA GLY A 43 -11.56 -14.18 -3.53
C GLY A 43 -10.99 -12.77 -3.33
N ALA A 44 -11.03 -12.24 -2.11
CA ALA A 44 -10.39 -10.98 -1.75
C ALA A 44 -9.10 -11.22 -0.96
N PHE A 45 -8.07 -10.43 -1.29
CA PHE A 45 -6.82 -10.39 -0.55
C PHE A 45 -6.72 -9.09 0.25
N VAL A 46 -6.36 -9.21 1.53
CA VAL A 46 -6.12 -8.08 2.43
C VAL A 46 -4.76 -8.27 3.09
N VAL A 47 -3.94 -7.23 3.11
CA VAL A 47 -2.71 -7.21 3.90
C VAL A 47 -3.03 -6.69 5.29
N VAL A 48 -2.91 -7.53 6.31
CA VAL A 48 -2.96 -7.13 7.72
C VAL A 48 -1.59 -6.58 8.12
N ALA A 49 -1.48 -5.25 8.15
CA ALA A 49 -0.21 -4.57 8.29
C ALA A 49 0.31 -4.53 9.73
N ASP A 50 1.62 -4.70 9.88
CA ASP A 50 2.36 -4.49 11.13
C ASP A 50 3.44 -3.38 11.02
N LYS A 51 3.78 -2.95 9.79
CA LYS A 51 4.73 -1.86 9.53
C LYS A 51 4.40 -1.16 8.22
N ILE A 52 4.59 0.16 8.21
CA ILE A 52 4.43 1.02 7.03
C ILE A 52 5.65 1.94 6.97
N GLU A 53 6.26 2.03 5.80
CA GLU A 53 7.38 2.92 5.50
C GLU A 53 7.17 3.62 4.16
N GLU A 54 7.80 4.78 4.00
CA GLU A 54 7.88 5.42 2.69
C GLU A 54 8.75 4.57 1.76
N CYS A 55 8.23 4.28 0.57
CA CYS A 55 9.00 3.68 -0.51
C CYS A 55 9.31 4.77 -1.52
N GLN A 56 10.61 5.05 -1.73
CA GLN A 56 11.04 5.96 -2.79
C GLN A 56 10.76 5.30 -4.13
N VAL A 57 9.66 5.67 -4.77
CA VAL A 57 9.36 5.25 -6.13
C VAL A 57 10.22 6.12 -7.06
N ALA A 58 11.13 5.51 -7.79
CA ALA A 58 11.88 6.22 -8.81
C ALA A 58 10.87 6.81 -9.81
N ALA A 59 10.82 8.14 -9.91
CA ALA A 59 9.91 8.83 -10.82
C ALA A 59 10.36 8.60 -12.27
N SER A 60 10.08 7.42 -12.84
CA SER A 60 10.22 7.17 -14.27
C SER A 60 9.47 5.90 -14.69
N ALA A 61 8.15 5.93 -14.61
CA ALA A 61 7.36 5.35 -15.68
C ALA A 61 6.68 6.53 -16.39
N GLN A 62 7.23 6.96 -17.53
CA GLN A 62 6.41 7.76 -18.44
C GLN A 62 5.15 6.97 -18.72
N SER A 63 3.99 7.63 -18.69
CA SER A 63 2.75 7.07 -19.24
C SER A 63 3.09 6.40 -20.55
N ARG A 64 2.99 5.07 -20.62
CA ARG A 64 2.99 4.38 -21.90
C ARG A 64 1.59 4.59 -22.42
N ASP A 65 1.41 5.67 -23.18
CA ASP A 65 0.19 5.88 -23.93
C ASP A 65 -0.03 4.62 -24.79
N PHE A 66 -0.98 3.79 -24.37
CA PHE A 66 -1.43 2.65 -25.13
C PHE A 66 -2.30 3.19 -26.25
N ARG A 67 -1.67 3.42 -27.41
CA ARG A 67 -2.39 3.59 -28.67
C ARG A 67 -2.80 2.23 -29.24
#